data_AF-A0A017SU52-F1
#
_entry.id   AF-A0A017SU52-F1
#
_cell.length_a   1.000
_cell.length_b   1.000
_cell.length_c   1.000
_cell.angle_alpha   90.00
_cell.angle_beta   90.00
_cell.angle_gamma   90.00
#
_symmetry.space_group_name_H-M   'P 1'
#
loop_
_entity.id
_entity.type
_entity.pdbx_description
1 polymer ?
#
loop_
_entity_poly.entity_id
_entity_poly.type
_entity_poly.pdbx_seq_one_letter_code
_entity_poly.pdbx_strand_id
1 'polypeptide(L)' 'MSGGTGHEHIAAVQWINPATNATGSSTVKAMIDWITKEKGIAKVTDGKNTVEVRVVNNAYLRTYADGKWSNNLLSLPRY' A
#
# COMPACT_ATOMS: atom_id res chain seq x y z
N MET A 1 28.95 -15.85 -3.20
CA MET A 1 27.99 -14.72 -3.24
C MET A 1 26.62 -15.30 -2.94
N SER A 2 26.25 -15.31 -1.66
CA SER A 2 25.04 -15.99 -1.17
C SER A 2 23.83 -15.07 -1.30
N GLY A 3 22.77 -15.59 -1.91
CA GLY A 3 21.57 -14.85 -2.31
C GLY A 3 20.83 -14.16 -1.16
N GLY A 4 20.41 -12.93 -1.43
CA GLY A 4 19.41 -12.18 -0.66
C GLY A 4 18.12 -12.03 -1.47
N THR A 5 17.45 -13.13 -1.79
CA THR A 5 16.09 -13.13 -2.35
C THR A 5 15.09 -12.79 -1.24
N GLY A 6 14.75 -11.51 -1.05
CA GLY A 6 13.73 -11.15 -0.08
C GLY A 6 13.53 -9.66 0.15
N HIS A 7 12.49 -9.12 -0.48
CA HIS A 7 11.73 -7.94 0.00
C HIS A 7 12.47 -6.60 0.06
N GLU A 8 13.00 -6.14 -1.07
CA GLU A 8 13.49 -4.78 -1.21
C GLU A 8 12.33 -3.76 -1.16
N HIS A 9 12.14 -3.24 0.05
CA HIS A 9 11.46 -2.02 0.50
C HIS A 9 10.80 -1.16 -0.59
N ILE A 10 9.47 -1.16 -0.64
CA ILE A 10 8.72 -0.04 -1.23
C ILE A 10 9.03 1.20 -0.39
N ALA A 11 9.79 2.14 -0.93
CA ALA A 11 10.20 3.34 -0.20
C ALA A 11 9.04 4.35 -0.06
N ALA A 12 8.21 4.46 -1.09
CA ALA A 12 7.08 5.39 -1.15
C ALA A 12 5.92 4.85 -1.98
N VAL A 13 4.73 5.37 -1.72
CA VAL A 13 3.48 5.10 -2.43
C VAL A 13 2.90 6.40 -2.95
N GLN A 14 2.41 6.39 -4.18
CA GLN A 14 1.59 7.47 -4.72
C GLN A 14 0.13 7.22 -4.36
N TRP A 15 -0.62 8.29 -4.12
CA TRP A 15 -2.01 8.22 -3.71
C TRP A 15 -2.81 9.38 -4.31
N ILE A 16 -4.12 9.17 -4.38
CA ILE A 16 -5.11 10.19 -4.70
C ILE A 16 -6.17 10.20 -3.60
N ASN A 17 -6.53 11.40 -3.14
CA ASN A 17 -7.67 11.59 -2.26
C ASN A 17 -8.93 11.78 -3.12
N PRO A 18 -9.86 10.81 -3.14
CA PRO A 18 -11.05 10.89 -3.98
C PRO A 18 -12.03 11.99 -3.56
N ALA A 19 -11.96 12.49 -2.32
CA ALA A 19 -12.84 13.56 -1.85
C ALA A 19 -12.41 14.94 -2.37
N THR A 20 -11.12 15.15 -2.60
CA THR A 20 -10.55 16.45 -2.99
C THR A 20 -9.85 16.44 -4.35
N ASN A 21 -9.71 15.27 -4.98
CA ASN A 21 -8.86 15.02 -6.15
C ASN A 21 -7.38 15.38 -5.95
N ALA A 22 -6.95 15.59 -4.71
CA ALA A 22 -5.54 15.84 -4.40
C ALA A 22 -4.72 14.58 -4.67
N THR A 23 -3.58 14.71 -5.34
CA THR A 23 -2.63 13.62 -5.55
C THR A 23 -1.35 13.91 -4.77
N GLY A 24 -0.63 12.86 -4.40
CA GLY A 24 0.62 13.01 -3.67
C GLY A 24 1.40 11.71 -3.58
N SER A 25 2.56 11.77 -2.92
CA SER A 25 3.37 10.62 -2.60
C SER A 25 3.77 10.66 -1.13
N SER A 26 3.72 9.52 -0.46
CA SER A 26 4.11 9.38 0.95
C SER A 26 5.01 8.17 1.12
N THR A 27 5.91 8.19 2.09
CA THR A 27 6.66 6.98 2.46
C THR A 27 5.70 5.89 2.96
N VAL A 28 6.08 4.62 2.83
CA VAL A 28 5.26 3.52 3.36
C VAL A 28 5.00 3.70 4.86
N LYS A 29 6.00 4.16 5.61
CA LYS A 29 5.85 4.45 7.04
C LYS A 29 4.81 5.56 7.29
N ALA A 30 4.84 6.64 6.53
CA ALA A 30 3.85 7.71 6.67
C ALA A 30 2.43 7.22 6.33
N MET A 31 2.28 6.36 5.32
CA MET A 31 1.01 5.74 4.97
C MET A 31 0.51 4.77 6.06
N ILE A 32 1.42 3.97 6.65
CA ILE A 32 1.10 3.11 7.80
C ILE A 32 0.62 3.94 8.98
N ASP A 33 1.36 5.00 9.33
CA ASP A 33 1.01 5.92 10.41
C ASP A 33 -0.37 6.54 10.15
N TRP A 34 -0.67 6.99 8.93
CA TRP A 34 -1.98 7.53 8.55
C TRP A 34 -3.13 6.51 8.69
N ILE A 35 -2.97 5.28 8.17
CA ILE A 35 -3.99 4.23 8.27
C ILE A 35 -4.26 3.84 9.73
N THR A 36 -3.20 3.72 10.54
CA THR A 36 -3.30 3.20 11.91
C THR A 36 -3.73 4.25 12.94
N LYS A 37 -3.15 5.45 12.87
CA LYS A 37 -3.34 6.54 13.83
C LYS A 37 -4.51 7.43 13.46
N GLU A 38 -4.63 7.80 12.19
CA GLU A 38 -5.70 8.69 11.69
C GLU A 38 -6.93 7.91 11.23
N LYS A 39 -6.91 6.57 11.35
CA LYS A 39 -7.99 5.66 10.89
C LYS A 39 -8.31 5.86 9.40
N GLY A 40 -7.31 6.22 8.61
CA GLY A 40 -7.44 6.37 7.17
C GLY A 40 -7.77 5.04 6.47
N ILE A 41 -8.60 5.10 5.44
CA ILE A 41 -8.95 3.94 4.60
C ILE A 41 -8.20 4.05 3.27
N ALA A 42 -7.19 3.22 3.09
CA ALA A 42 -6.46 3.12 1.83
C ALA A 42 -7.09 2.03 0.93
N LYS A 43 -7.22 2.31 -0.37
CA LYS A 43 -7.72 1.37 -1.37
C LYS A 43 -6.86 1.46 -2.63
N VAL A 44 -6.66 0.33 -3.30
CA VAL A 44 -6.02 0.25 -4.62
C VAL A 44 -7.06 -0.26 -5.60
N THR A 45 -7.11 0.33 -6.79
CA THR A 45 -8.00 -0.10 -7.87
C THR A 45 -7.21 -0.31 -9.15
N ASP A 46 -7.53 -1.37 -9.90
CA ASP A 46 -7.03 -1.60 -11.26
C ASP A 46 -8.02 -1.10 -12.34
N GLY A 47 -9.07 -0.38 -11.91
CA GLY A 47 -10.18 0.09 -12.75
C GLY A 47 -11.35 -0.90 -12.88
N LYS A 48 -11.16 -2.17 -12.48
CA LYS A 48 -12.20 -3.21 -12.46
C LYS A 48 -12.46 -3.74 -11.05
N ASN A 49 -11.40 -3.90 -10.27
CA ASN A 49 -11.40 -4.42 -8.91
C ASN A 49 -10.81 -3.37 -7.99
N THR A 50 -11.51 -3.09 -6.89
CA THR A 50 -11.00 -2.22 -5.83
C THR A 50 -10.82 -3.03 -4.57
N VAL A 51 -9.60 -3.00 -4.01
CA VAL A 51 -9.21 -3.77 -2.84
C VAL A 51 -8.73 -2.82 -1.74
N GLU A 52 -9.06 -3.15 -0.50
CA GLU A 52 -8.62 -2.36 0.66
C GLU A 52 -7.16 -2.67 0.98
N VAL A 53 -6.40 -1.64 1.37
CA VAL A 53 -5.04 -1.81 1.86
C VAL A 53 -5.07 -1.76 3.38
N ARG A 54 -4.48 -2.77 4.01
CA ARG A 54 -4.34 -2.86 5.46
C ARG A 54 -2.87 -2.90 5.85
N VAL A 55 -2.61 -2.41 7.05
CA VAL A 55 -1.31 -2.53 7.70
C VAL A 55 -1.21 -3.90 8.35
N VAL A 56 -0.12 -4.61 8.09
CA VAL A 56 0.21 -5.89 8.72
C VAL A 56 1.42 -5.71 9.62
N ASN A 57 1.32 -6.20 10.86
CA ASN A 57 2.37 -6.13 11.88
C ASN A 57 2.99 -4.73 12.07
N ASN A 58 2.22 -3.68 11.76
CA ASN A 58 2.68 -2.29 11.79
C ASN A 58 3.94 -1.99 10.96
N ALA A 59 4.29 -2.87 10.02
CA ALA A 59 5.58 -2.84 9.32
C ALA A 59 5.43 -2.76 7.80
N TYR A 60 4.35 -3.32 7.23
CA TYR A 60 4.13 -3.33 5.80
C TYR A 60 2.64 -3.16 5.44
N LEU A 61 2.41 -2.56 4.28
CA LEU A 61 1.09 -2.48 3.66
C LEU A 61 0.81 -3.81 2.95
N ARG A 62 -0.46 -4.20 2.87
CA ARG A 62 -0.89 -5.33 2.04
C ARG A 62 -2.32 -5.13 1.59
N THR A 63 -2.61 -5.50 0.35
CA THR A 63 -3.99 -5.56 -0.15
C THR A 63 -4.73 -6.71 0.51
N TYR A 64 -5.93 -6.43 1.01
CA TYR A 64 -6.85 -7.37 1.60
C TYR A 64 -8.10 -7.42 0.72
N ALA A 65 -8.31 -8.55 0.04
CA ALA A 65 -9.45 -8.78 -0.81
C ALA A 65 -10.15 -10.07 -0.35
N ASP A 66 -11.47 -10.02 -0.15
CA ASP A 66 -12.32 -11.21 0.10
C ASP A 66 -11.82 -12.14 1.23
N GLY A 67 -11.31 -11.57 2.32
CA GLY A 67 -10.82 -12.37 3.46
C GLY A 67 -9.44 -12.98 3.26
N LYS A 68 -8.80 -12.74 2.12
CA LYS A 68 -7.50 -13.29 1.74
C LYS A 68 -6.45 -12.19 1.66
N TRP A 69 -5.32 -12.43 2.30
CA TRP A 69 -4.13 -11.61 2.18
C TRP A 69 -3.44 -11.90 0.84
N SER A 70 -3.72 -11.09 -0.17
CA SER A 70 -3.03 -11.19 -1.47
C SER A 70 -1.83 -10.27 -1.49
N ASN A 71 -0.69 -10.77 -1.97
CA ASN A 71 0.57 -10.03 -2.06
C ASN A 71 0.61 -9.11 -3.30
N ASN A 72 -0.45 -8.33 -3.56
CA ASN A 72 -0.59 -7.56 -4.81
C ASN A 72 0.10 -6.19 -4.79
N LEU A 73 1.10 -5.98 -3.93
CA LEU A 73 2.00 -4.82 -4.03
C LEU A 73 3.05 -4.97 -5.14
N LEU A 74 3.05 -6.11 -5.85
CA LEU A 74 3.90 -6.42 -7.00
C LEU A 74 3.54 -5.67 -8.30
N SER A 75 2.51 -4.83 -8.30
CA SER A 75 2.05 -4.10 -9.50
C SER A 75 2.18 -2.58 -9.40
N LEU A 76 2.95 -2.06 -8.43
CA LEU A 76 3.26 -0.63 -8.42
C LEU A 76 4.41 -0.35 -9.40
N PRO A 77 4.24 0.59 -10.35
CA PRO A 77 5.33 1.04 -11.21
C PRO A 77 6.52 1.48 -10.35
N ARG A 78 7.67 0.86 -10.60
CA ARG A 78 8.95 1.21 -10.01
C ARG A 78 9.53 2.33 -10.87
N TYR A 79 9.66 3.52 -10.29
CA TYR A 79 10.49 4.59 -10.84
C TYR A 79 11.75 4.72 -9.98
#